data_AF-A0A9Q8QH78-F1
#
_entry.id   AF-A0A9Q8QH78-F1
#
_cell.length_a   1.000
_cell.length_b   1.000
_cell.length_c   1.000
_cell.angle_alpha   90.00
_cell.angle_beta   90.00
_cell.angle_gamma   90.00
#
_symmetry.space_group_name_H-M   'P 1'
#
loop_
_entity.id
_entity.type
_entity.pdbx_description
1 polymer ?
#
loop_
_entity_poly.entity_id
_entity_poly.type
_entity_poly.pdbx_seq_one_letter_code
_entity_poly.pdbx_strand_id
1 'polypeptide(L)'
;MGDDFFKWLQQIRFSLRDAGLLGYLDDTVSRPSEPGLKQIDFDRERALVNNVIYSSLHISVQQGISSMFTRNFNSVSPPELIRAVNTKVMWPALYYTRLATFIRIPSTRWLPEDDAREVMQEVHDEWDLIRVCERGVSDDVYIGVVMALLHGTEHEDDLLGDIVGEMEHYNFTASELRAWLTARFGLEQPI
;
A
#
# COMPACT_ATOMS: atom_id res chain seq x y z
N MET A 1 2.86 14.34 14.89
CA MET A 1 4.05 13.66 14.32
C MET A 1 3.67 12.41 13.54
N GLY A 2 2.94 11.48 14.16
CA GLY A 2 2.52 10.25 13.49
C GLY A 2 1.51 10.41 12.35
N ASP A 3 0.41 11.11 12.63
CA ASP A 3 -0.60 11.41 11.62
C ASP A 3 -0.07 12.33 10.51
N ASP A 4 0.96 13.12 10.80
CA ASP A 4 1.61 13.99 9.82
C ASP A 4 2.36 13.17 8.77
N PHE A 5 2.99 12.05 9.17
CA PHE A 5 3.64 11.13 8.25
C PHE A 5 2.61 10.43 7.33
N PHE A 6 1.48 9.97 7.85
CA PHE A 6 0.46 9.34 7.01
C PHE A 6 -0.24 10.33 6.09
N LYS A 7 -0.57 11.53 6.57
CA LYS A 7 -1.09 12.60 5.70
C LYS A 7 -0.10 12.96 4.60
N TRP A 8 1.18 13.06 4.94
CA TRP A 8 2.25 13.27 3.97
C TRP A 8 2.34 12.11 2.96
N LEU A 9 2.27 10.86 3.42
CA LEU A 9 2.30 9.69 2.54
C LEU A 9 1.07 9.63 1.61
N GLN A 10 -0.13 9.92 2.14
CA GLN A 10 -1.35 10.05 1.34
C GLN A 10 -1.23 11.16 0.28
N GLN A 11 -0.67 12.33 0.65
CA GLN A 11 -0.43 13.42 -0.31
C GLN A 11 0.56 13.02 -1.41
N ILE A 12 1.62 12.28 -1.07
CA ILE A 12 2.56 11.73 -2.07
C ILE A 12 1.84 10.73 -2.98
N ARG A 13 1.11 9.76 -2.42
CA ARG A 13 0.35 8.76 -3.19
C ARG A 13 -0.59 9.44 -4.17
N PHE A 14 -1.38 10.42 -3.71
CA PHE A 14 -2.29 11.20 -4.54
C PHE A 14 -1.54 11.93 -5.68
N SER A 15 -0.43 12.58 -5.36
CA SER A 15 0.36 13.33 -6.36
C SER A 15 1.00 12.42 -7.41
N LEU A 16 1.49 11.25 -6.99
CA LEU A 16 2.11 10.26 -7.89
C LEU A 16 1.07 9.52 -8.74
N ARG A 17 -0.12 9.30 -8.19
CA ARG A 17 -1.27 8.79 -8.95
C ARG A 17 -1.59 9.69 -10.14
N ASP A 18 -1.79 10.99 -9.88
CA ASP A 18 -2.16 11.93 -10.94
C ASP A 18 -1.09 12.02 -12.05
N ALA A 19 0.16 11.67 -11.70
CA ALA A 19 1.28 11.57 -12.62
C ALA A 19 1.46 10.19 -13.28
N GLY A 20 0.68 9.17 -12.91
CA GLY A 20 0.81 7.79 -13.41
C GLY A 20 2.04 7.03 -12.89
N LEU A 21 2.57 7.42 -11.73
CA LEU A 21 3.83 6.89 -11.15
C LEU A 21 3.63 6.07 -9.88
N LEU A 22 2.39 5.80 -9.47
CA LEU A 22 2.12 5.13 -8.21
C LEU A 22 2.70 3.71 -8.15
N GLY A 23 2.70 2.96 -9.27
CA GLY A 23 3.32 1.64 -9.32
C GLY A 23 4.84 1.63 -9.06
N TYR A 24 5.54 2.76 -9.23
CA TYR A 24 6.95 2.89 -8.83
C TYR A 24 7.09 3.12 -7.32
N LEU A 25 6.14 3.82 -6.68
CA LEU A 25 6.09 3.97 -5.22
C LEU A 25 5.85 2.62 -4.55
N ASP A 26 4.96 1.81 -5.12
CA ASP A 26 4.52 0.52 -4.56
C ASP A 26 5.42 -0.66 -4.98
N ASP A 27 6.45 -0.39 -5.80
CA ASP A 27 7.40 -1.38 -6.33
C ASP A 27 6.72 -2.54 -7.08
N THR A 28 5.59 -2.24 -7.72
CA THR A 28 4.83 -3.17 -8.57
C THR A 28 5.33 -3.17 -10.01
N VAL A 29 5.99 -2.08 -10.43
CA VAL A 29 6.64 -1.99 -11.74
C VAL A 29 8.02 -2.64 -11.69
N SER A 30 8.21 -3.68 -12.49
CA SER A 30 9.50 -4.38 -12.57
C SER A 30 10.47 -3.68 -13.53
N ARG A 31 11.74 -3.54 -13.11
CA ARG A 31 12.81 -3.06 -13.97
C ARG A 31 12.99 -4.02 -15.15
N PRO A 32 12.93 -3.56 -16.41
CA PRO A 32 13.17 -4.42 -17.57
C PRO A 32 14.54 -5.10 -17.51
N SER A 33 14.63 -6.36 -17.95
CA SER A 33 15.87 -7.14 -17.90
C SER A 33 16.90 -6.74 -18.96
N GLU A 34 16.43 -6.33 -20.14
CA GLU A 34 17.28 -5.99 -21.27
C GLU A 34 17.79 -4.53 -21.21
N PRO A 35 19.10 -4.29 -21.40
CA PRO A 35 19.65 -2.95 -21.50
C PRO A 35 19.06 -2.18 -22.69
N GLY A 36 18.61 -0.95 -22.47
CA GLY A 36 18.07 -0.09 -23.52
C GLY A 36 17.25 1.07 -22.97
N LEU A 37 16.56 1.76 -23.89
CA LEU A 37 15.74 2.94 -23.56
C LEU A 37 14.71 2.64 -22.45
N LYS A 38 14.10 1.46 -22.46
CA LYS A 38 13.13 1.05 -21.43
C LYS A 38 13.72 0.98 -20.01
N GLN A 39 14.98 0.57 -19.86
CA GLN A 39 15.65 0.60 -18.55
C GLN A 39 15.95 2.05 -18.12
N ILE A 40 16.37 2.90 -19.06
CA ILE A 40 16.66 4.31 -18.79
C ILE A 40 15.38 5.03 -18.36
N ASP A 41 14.26 4.79 -19.04
CA ASP A 41 12.97 5.37 -18.70
C ASP A 41 12.50 4.88 -17.32
N PHE A 42 12.61 3.58 -17.03
CA PHE A 42 12.31 3.03 -15.71
C PHE A 42 13.17 3.68 -14.60
N ASP A 43 14.48 3.75 -14.80
CA ASP A 43 15.41 4.30 -13.81
C ASP A 43 15.14 5.81 -13.60
N ARG A 44 14.72 6.53 -14.66
CA ARG A 44 14.32 7.94 -14.61
C ARG A 44 13.02 8.13 -13.82
N GLU A 45 11.97 7.38 -14.10
CA GLU A 45 10.69 7.49 -13.39
C GLU A 45 10.85 7.14 -11.91
N ARG A 46 11.61 6.08 -11.60
CA ARG A 46 11.97 5.74 -10.23
C ARG A 46 12.74 6.87 -9.52
N ALA A 47 13.70 7.50 -10.21
CA ALA A 47 14.43 8.63 -9.65
C ALA A 47 13.53 9.86 -9.43
N LEU A 48 12.55 10.10 -10.30
CA LEU A 48 11.55 11.16 -10.12
C LEU A 48 10.72 10.93 -8.86
N VAL A 49 10.23 9.70 -8.65
CA VAL A 49 9.50 9.34 -7.42
C VAL A 49 10.38 9.56 -6.18
N ASN A 50 11.64 9.09 -6.19
CA ASN A 50 12.56 9.30 -5.07
C ASN A 50 12.82 10.79 -4.80
N ASN A 51 12.92 11.62 -5.83
CA ASN A 51 13.07 13.06 -5.68
C ASN A 51 11.82 13.72 -5.10
N VAL A 52 10.62 13.32 -5.53
CA VAL A 52 9.35 13.81 -4.95
C VAL A 52 9.31 13.51 -3.45
N ILE A 53 9.62 12.26 -3.08
CA ILE A 53 9.69 11.84 -1.67
C ILE A 53 10.71 12.70 -0.94
N TYR A 54 11.95 12.75 -1.40
CA TYR A 54 13.03 13.44 -0.69
C TYR A 54 12.81 14.96 -0.55
N SER A 55 12.42 15.62 -1.65
CA SER A 55 12.21 17.07 -1.68
C SER A 55 11.00 17.53 -0.88
N SER A 56 10.02 16.66 -0.65
CA SER A 56 8.85 16.96 0.19
C SER A 56 9.14 16.95 1.70
N LEU A 57 10.32 16.48 2.12
CA LEU A 57 10.69 16.36 3.52
C LEU A 57 11.31 17.65 4.08
N HIS A 58 11.14 17.86 5.38
CA HIS A 58 11.88 18.90 6.10
C HIS A 58 13.40 18.61 6.11
N ILE A 59 14.22 19.66 6.10
CA ILE A 59 15.68 19.56 5.94
C ILE A 59 16.36 18.69 7.01
N SER A 60 15.82 18.67 8.23
CA SER A 60 16.33 17.81 9.31
C SER A 60 16.14 16.32 9.02
N VAL A 61 15.02 15.95 8.39
CA VAL A 61 14.72 14.56 8.00
C VAL A 61 15.57 14.18 6.79
N GLN A 62 15.71 15.09 5.81
CA GLN A 62 16.58 14.91 4.65
C GLN A 62 18.03 14.58 5.05
N GLN A 63 18.61 15.35 5.99
CA GLN A 63 19.96 15.10 6.51
C GLN A 63 20.05 13.74 7.21
N GLY A 64 19.04 13.40 8.02
CA GLY A 64 18.94 12.11 8.68
C GLY A 64 18.92 10.93 7.70
N ILE A 65 18.24 11.08 6.56
CA ILE A 65 18.15 10.06 5.51
C ILE A 65 19.41 9.98 4.67
N SER A 66 20.00 11.11 4.29
CA SER A 66 21.25 11.13 3.52
C SER A 66 22.39 10.43 4.24
N SER A 67 22.43 10.52 5.57
CA SER A 67 23.41 9.77 6.37
C SER A 67 23.23 8.26 6.31
N MET A 68 22.01 7.77 6.05
CA MET A 68 21.71 6.33 5.92
C MET A 68 22.07 5.77 4.54
N PHE A 69 21.99 6.57 3.47
CA PHE A 69 22.20 6.11 2.09
C PHE A 69 23.51 6.59 1.46
N THR A 70 24.57 6.71 2.27
CA THR A 70 25.88 7.33 1.96
C THR A 70 26.61 6.88 0.69
N ARG A 71 26.11 5.90 -0.08
CA ARG A 71 26.78 5.41 -1.30
C ARG A 71 25.93 5.28 -2.57
N ASN A 72 24.59 5.34 -2.53
CA ASN A 72 23.82 5.32 -3.79
C ASN A 72 22.33 5.64 -3.58
N PHE A 73 21.98 6.92 -3.49
CA PHE A 73 20.57 7.34 -3.45
C PHE A 73 19.79 6.87 -4.69
N ASN A 74 20.47 6.77 -5.84
CA ASN A 74 19.91 6.33 -7.11
C ASN A 74 19.55 4.84 -7.16
N SER A 75 20.09 4.01 -6.25
CA SER A 75 19.73 2.58 -6.19
C SER A 75 18.69 2.26 -5.12
N VAL A 76 18.28 3.25 -4.32
CA VAL A 76 17.27 3.08 -3.27
C VAL A 76 15.90 2.95 -3.94
N SER A 77 15.12 1.95 -3.55
CA SER A 77 13.73 1.83 -4.03
C SER A 77 12.83 2.84 -3.30
N PRO A 78 11.80 3.38 -3.96
CA PRO A 78 10.86 4.28 -3.28
C PRO A 78 10.31 3.73 -1.95
N PRO A 79 9.93 2.45 -1.80
CA PRO A 79 9.53 1.91 -0.49
C PRO A 79 10.64 1.93 0.55
N GLU A 80 11.89 1.66 0.18
CA GLU A 80 13.03 1.72 1.11
C GLU A 80 13.27 3.16 1.59
N LEU A 81 13.10 4.13 0.71
CA LEU A 81 13.18 5.54 1.06
C LEU A 81 12.05 5.93 2.02
N ILE A 82 10.81 5.49 1.76
CA ILE A 82 9.68 5.72 2.69
C ILE A 82 9.93 5.06 4.05
N ARG A 83 10.45 3.83 4.09
CA ARG A 83 10.83 3.17 5.35
C ARG A 83 11.92 3.94 6.11
N ALA A 84 12.89 4.50 5.40
CA ALA A 84 13.91 5.35 6.01
C ALA A 84 13.31 6.65 6.59
N VAL A 85 12.36 7.27 5.89
CA VAL A 85 11.57 8.40 6.43
C VAL A 85 10.80 7.96 7.66
N ASN A 86 10.06 6.86 7.57
CA ASN A 86 9.28 6.27 8.65
C ASN A 86 10.16 6.06 9.90
N THR A 87 11.36 5.49 9.74
CA THR A 87 12.31 5.27 10.84
C THR A 87 12.81 6.56 11.49
N LYS A 88 12.85 7.68 10.75
CA LYS A 88 13.32 8.98 11.25
C LYS A 88 12.20 9.86 11.82
N VAL A 89 10.99 9.69 11.31
CA VAL A 89 9.85 10.58 11.62
C VAL A 89 8.84 9.90 12.55
N MET A 90 8.69 8.58 12.46
CA MET A 90 7.76 7.81 13.28
C MET A 90 8.48 6.94 14.31
N TRP A 91 7.82 6.78 15.46
CA TRP A 91 8.15 5.74 16.41
C TRP A 91 7.53 4.42 15.92
N PRO A 92 8.24 3.27 15.99
CA PRO A 92 7.68 1.95 15.67
C PRO A 92 6.31 1.66 16.31
N ALA A 93 6.00 2.28 17.46
CA ALA A 93 4.73 2.18 18.16
C ALA A 93 3.51 2.67 17.34
N LEU A 94 3.70 3.61 16.41
CA LEU A 94 2.59 4.16 15.63
C LEU A 94 2.21 3.27 14.43
N TYR A 95 3.17 2.54 13.85
CA TYR A 95 2.86 1.46 12.90
C TYR A 95 1.92 0.43 13.54
N TYR A 96 2.23 -0.01 14.75
CA TYR A 96 1.35 -0.92 15.50
C TYR A 96 -0.01 -0.29 15.84
N THR A 97 -0.05 1.03 16.04
CA THR A 97 -1.32 1.76 16.25
C THR A 97 -2.18 1.73 15.00
N ARG A 98 -1.61 1.92 13.81
CA ARG A 98 -2.33 1.86 12.53
C ARG A 98 -2.73 0.44 12.16
N LEU A 99 -1.85 -0.53 12.38
CA LEU A 99 -2.22 -1.94 12.29
C LEU A 99 -3.40 -2.26 13.22
N ALA A 100 -3.38 -1.73 14.45
CA ALA A 100 -4.49 -1.89 15.40
C ALA A 100 -5.78 -1.20 14.94
N THR A 101 -5.70 -0.07 14.22
CA THR A 101 -6.87 0.58 13.60
C THR A 101 -7.40 -0.24 12.43
N PHE A 102 -6.51 -0.73 11.55
CA PHE A 102 -6.85 -1.53 10.38
C PHE A 102 -7.58 -2.82 10.76
N ILE A 103 -7.10 -3.54 11.78
CA ILE A 103 -7.78 -4.75 12.27
C ILE A 103 -9.10 -4.45 13.01
N ARG A 104 -9.40 -3.18 13.29
CA ARG A 104 -10.60 -2.73 14.00
C ARG A 104 -11.65 -2.11 13.09
N ILE A 105 -11.43 -2.08 11.77
CA ILE A 105 -12.43 -1.61 10.82
C ILE A 105 -13.73 -2.41 11.05
N PRO A 106 -14.85 -1.75 11.37
CA PRO A 106 -16.06 -2.44 11.82
C PRO A 106 -16.70 -3.28 10.71
N SER A 107 -17.24 -4.45 11.08
CA SER A 107 -17.96 -5.36 10.18
C SER A 107 -19.07 -4.66 9.38
N THR A 108 -19.18 -5.02 8.10
CA THR A 108 -20.15 -4.45 7.15
C THR A 108 -21.57 -5.02 7.29
N ARG A 109 -21.81 -5.90 8.28
CA ARG A 109 -23.06 -6.66 8.47
C ARG A 109 -24.37 -5.85 8.44
N TRP A 110 -24.30 -4.53 8.54
CA TRP A 110 -25.46 -3.63 8.55
C TRP A 110 -25.32 -2.41 7.62
N LEU A 111 -24.31 -2.39 6.73
CA LEU A 111 -24.06 -1.24 5.87
C LEU A 111 -24.87 -1.33 4.57
N PRO A 112 -25.57 -0.26 4.15
CA PRO A 112 -26.04 -0.09 2.77
C PRO A 112 -24.91 -0.33 1.74
N GLU A 113 -25.24 -0.75 0.51
CA GLU A 113 -24.24 -1.02 -0.54
C GLU A 113 -23.28 0.15 -0.80
N ASP A 114 -23.78 1.39 -0.79
CA ASP A 114 -22.95 2.59 -0.98
C ASP A 114 -21.93 2.77 0.17
N ASP A 115 -22.32 2.47 1.40
CA ASP A 115 -21.44 2.53 2.57
C ASP A 115 -20.45 1.35 2.59
N ALA A 116 -20.85 0.18 2.08
CA ALA A 116 -19.97 -0.97 1.92
C ALA A 116 -18.85 -0.68 0.90
N ARG A 117 -19.16 0.01 -0.19
CA ARG A 117 -18.17 0.46 -1.17
C ARG A 117 -17.13 1.39 -0.55
N GLU A 118 -17.56 2.41 0.21
CA GLU A 118 -16.66 3.35 0.87
C GLU A 118 -15.74 2.64 1.87
N VAL A 119 -16.29 1.74 2.69
CA VAL A 119 -15.51 0.95 3.66
C VAL A 119 -14.48 0.05 2.96
N MET A 120 -14.85 -0.61 1.86
CA MET A 120 -13.90 -1.44 1.12
C MET A 120 -12.80 -0.62 0.45
N GLN A 121 -13.11 0.60 0.00
CA GLN A 121 -12.09 1.53 -0.50
C GLN A 121 -11.14 1.98 0.63
N GLU A 122 -11.66 2.29 1.82
CA GLU A 122 -10.84 2.63 2.99
C GLU A 122 -9.90 1.47 3.37
N VAL A 123 -10.38 0.23 3.32
CA VAL A 123 -9.56 -0.97 3.57
C VAL A 123 -8.42 -1.08 2.54
N HIS A 124 -8.71 -0.83 1.27
CA HIS A 124 -7.70 -0.83 0.20
C HIS A 124 -6.62 0.22 0.43
N ASP A 125 -7.03 1.43 0.77
CA ASP A 125 -6.15 2.58 0.95
C ASP A 125 -5.27 2.43 2.21
N GLU A 126 -5.85 2.01 3.34
CA GLU A 126 -5.10 1.78 4.58
C GLU A 126 -4.14 0.59 4.45
N TRP A 127 -4.51 -0.46 3.70
CA TRP A 127 -3.61 -1.57 3.41
C TRP A 127 -2.38 -1.13 2.60
N ASP A 128 -2.58 -0.31 1.56
CA ASP A 128 -1.46 0.20 0.75
C ASP A 128 -0.52 1.07 1.60
N LEU A 129 -1.07 1.91 2.48
CA LEU A 129 -0.27 2.71 3.40
C LEU A 129 0.58 1.82 4.33
N ILE A 130 0.00 0.75 4.88
CA ILE A 130 0.71 -0.21 5.74
C ILE A 130 1.84 -0.90 4.97
N ARG A 131 1.58 -1.35 3.74
CA ARG A 131 2.55 -2.09 2.90
C ARG A 131 3.73 -1.25 2.44
N VAL A 132 3.51 0.05 2.19
CA VAL A 132 4.60 0.99 1.87
C VAL A 132 5.47 1.26 3.11
N CYS A 133 4.89 1.21 4.32
CA CYS A 133 5.61 1.41 5.58
C CYS A 133 6.44 0.19 6.00
N GLU A 134 5.92 -1.02 5.79
CA GLU A 134 6.54 -2.28 6.20
C GLU A 134 6.28 -3.38 5.14
N ARG A 135 7.35 -3.94 4.56
CA ARG A 135 7.21 -4.98 3.52
C ARG A 135 6.95 -6.37 4.09
N GLY A 136 7.19 -6.56 5.40
CA GLY A 136 7.00 -7.85 6.07
C GLY A 136 5.58 -8.16 6.53
N VAL A 137 4.59 -7.29 6.25
CA VAL A 137 3.21 -7.55 6.67
C VAL A 137 2.61 -8.65 5.80
N SER A 138 2.22 -9.76 6.43
CA SER A 138 1.61 -10.90 5.75
C SER A 138 0.27 -10.51 5.11
N ASP A 139 0.02 -11.03 3.92
CA ASP A 139 -1.26 -10.91 3.22
C ASP A 139 -2.42 -11.46 4.08
N ASP A 140 -2.14 -12.41 4.98
CA ASP A 140 -3.11 -12.95 5.95
C ASP A 140 -3.78 -11.86 6.80
N VAL A 141 -3.10 -10.75 7.05
CA VAL A 141 -3.66 -9.62 7.80
C VAL A 141 -4.78 -8.97 6.99
N TYR A 142 -4.54 -8.69 5.72
CA TYR A 142 -5.54 -8.12 4.82
C TYR A 142 -6.70 -9.09 4.61
N ILE A 143 -6.39 -10.36 4.31
CA ILE A 143 -7.38 -11.42 4.12
C ILE A 143 -8.25 -11.57 5.38
N GLY A 144 -7.64 -11.65 6.57
CA GLY A 144 -8.36 -11.80 7.82
C GLY A 144 -9.30 -10.62 8.14
N VAL A 145 -8.88 -9.39 7.85
CA VAL A 145 -9.72 -8.20 8.03
C VAL A 145 -10.92 -8.24 7.07
N VAL A 146 -10.70 -8.52 5.79
CA VAL A 146 -11.78 -8.62 4.81
C VAL A 146 -12.76 -9.75 5.16
N MET A 147 -12.26 -10.92 5.55
CA MET A 147 -13.12 -12.03 5.97
C MET A 147 -13.99 -11.64 7.18
N ALA A 148 -13.42 -10.95 8.17
CA ALA A 148 -14.18 -10.44 9.31
C ALA A 148 -15.21 -9.36 8.91
N LEU A 149 -14.89 -8.54 7.90
CA LEU A 149 -15.79 -7.52 7.37
C LEU A 149 -17.02 -8.12 6.67
N LEU A 150 -16.80 -9.18 5.88
CA LEU A 150 -17.84 -9.87 5.12
C LEU A 150 -18.62 -10.88 5.97
N HIS A 151 -18.12 -11.26 7.15
CA HIS A 151 -18.72 -12.30 7.97
C HIS A 151 -20.22 -12.07 8.26
N GLY A 152 -21.04 -13.07 7.95
CA GLY A 152 -22.49 -13.05 8.11
C GLY A 152 -23.24 -12.23 7.06
N THR A 153 -22.59 -11.88 5.95
CA THR A 153 -23.21 -11.23 4.77
C THR A 153 -23.34 -12.23 3.62
N GLU A 154 -24.21 -11.94 2.64
CA GLU A 154 -24.32 -12.74 1.41
C GLU A 154 -23.00 -12.80 0.60
N HIS A 155 -22.15 -11.78 0.76
CA HIS A 155 -20.85 -11.72 0.10
C HIS A 155 -19.81 -12.69 0.68
N GLU A 156 -19.99 -13.17 1.91
CA GLU A 156 -19.13 -14.21 2.49
C GLU A 156 -19.32 -15.54 1.73
N ASP A 157 -20.58 -15.92 1.49
CA ASP A 157 -20.91 -17.15 0.77
C ASP A 157 -20.47 -17.07 -0.70
N ASP A 158 -20.68 -15.92 -1.36
CA ASP A 158 -20.20 -15.66 -2.72
C ASP A 158 -18.66 -15.78 -2.79
N LEU A 159 -17.94 -15.09 -1.90
CA LEU A 159 -16.47 -15.11 -1.87
C LEU A 159 -15.96 -16.53 -1.65
N LEU A 160 -16.45 -17.23 -0.62
CA LEU A 160 -16.03 -18.60 -0.34
C LEU A 160 -16.31 -19.52 -1.53
N GLY A 161 -17.46 -19.41 -2.18
CA GLY A 161 -17.76 -20.16 -3.40
C GLY A 161 -16.74 -19.94 -4.52
N ASP A 162 -16.29 -18.70 -4.71
CA ASP A 162 -15.36 -18.31 -5.76
C ASP A 162 -13.89 -18.66 -5.46
N ILE A 163 -13.46 -18.61 -4.19
CA ILE A 163 -12.05 -18.75 -3.80
C ILE A 163 -11.68 -20.12 -3.19
N VAL A 164 -12.65 -21.01 -2.94
CA VAL A 164 -12.42 -22.34 -2.33
C VAL A 164 -11.30 -23.10 -3.03
N GLY A 165 -11.22 -23.03 -4.36
CA GLY A 165 -10.14 -23.69 -5.12
C GLY A 165 -8.74 -23.12 -4.82
N GLU A 166 -8.59 -21.80 -4.68
CA GLU A 166 -7.30 -21.18 -4.38
C GLU A 166 -6.89 -21.34 -2.91
N MET A 167 -7.87 -21.36 -2.00
CA MET A 167 -7.65 -21.65 -0.57
C MET A 167 -7.19 -23.10 -0.36
N GLU A 168 -7.74 -24.07 -1.08
CA GLU A 168 -7.33 -25.47 -1.02
C GLU A 168 -5.86 -25.69 -1.45
N HIS A 169 -5.33 -24.81 -2.30
CA HIS A 169 -3.94 -24.85 -2.77
C HIS A 169 -3.00 -23.90 -2.01
N TYR A 170 -3.49 -23.21 -0.97
CA TYR A 170 -2.74 -22.19 -0.22
C TYR A 170 -2.16 -21.07 -1.09
N ASN A 171 -2.78 -20.80 -2.24
CA ASN A 171 -2.31 -19.79 -3.19
C ASN A 171 -3.03 -18.45 -3.04
N PHE A 172 -4.06 -18.38 -2.20
CA PHE A 172 -4.87 -17.18 -2.08
C PHE A 172 -4.10 -16.00 -1.47
N THR A 173 -3.95 -14.94 -2.25
CA THR A 173 -3.18 -13.73 -1.92
C THR A 173 -4.06 -12.53 -1.64
N ALA A 174 -3.49 -11.50 -1.00
CA ALA A 174 -4.18 -10.22 -0.84
C ALA A 174 -4.52 -9.58 -2.20
N SER A 175 -3.70 -9.83 -3.23
CA SER A 175 -3.92 -9.29 -4.58
C SER A 175 -5.14 -9.91 -5.26
N GLU A 176 -5.35 -11.21 -5.10
CA GLU A 176 -6.52 -11.91 -5.64
C GLU A 176 -7.81 -11.51 -4.91
N LEU A 177 -7.76 -11.43 -3.58
CA LEU A 177 -8.89 -10.95 -2.79
C LEU A 177 -9.26 -9.50 -3.17
N ARG A 178 -8.26 -8.65 -3.34
CA ARG A 178 -8.44 -7.27 -3.78
C ARG A 178 -9.09 -7.18 -5.16
N ALA A 179 -8.66 -8.01 -6.11
CA ALA A 179 -9.27 -8.07 -7.44
C ALA A 179 -10.74 -8.49 -7.37
N TRP A 180 -11.07 -9.46 -6.53
CA TRP A 180 -12.45 -9.90 -6.31
C TRP A 180 -13.30 -8.77 -5.70
N LEU A 181 -12.82 -8.10 -4.65
CA LEU A 181 -13.52 -6.97 -4.01
C LEU A 181 -13.76 -5.82 -5.00
N THR A 182 -12.75 -5.49 -5.81
CA THR A 182 -12.87 -4.47 -6.85
C THR A 182 -13.97 -4.80 -7.85
N ALA A 183 -14.05 -6.05 -8.31
CA ALA A 183 -15.10 -6.49 -9.22
C ALA A 183 -16.49 -6.47 -8.56
N ARG A 184 -16.60 -6.92 -7.30
CA ARG A 184 -17.87 -7.07 -6.60
C ARG A 184 -18.50 -5.73 -6.20
N PHE A 185 -17.70 -4.80 -5.70
CA PHE A 185 -18.18 -3.52 -5.16
C PHE A 185 -17.96 -2.33 -6.12
N GLY A 186 -17.46 -2.57 -7.33
CA GLY A 186 -17.14 -1.50 -8.27
C GLY A 186 -16.15 -0.50 -7.69
N LEU A 187 -15.16 -1.00 -6.93
CA LEU A 187 -14.13 -0.17 -6.31
C LEU A 187 -13.26 0.43 -7.39
N GLU A 188 -12.63 1.56 -7.07
CA GLU A 188 -11.54 2.01 -7.91
C GLU A 188 -10.46 0.91 -7.87
N GLN A 189 -9.88 0.58 -9.03
CA GLN A 189 -8.79 -0.38 -9.04
C GLN A 189 -7.70 0.08 -8.07
N PRO A 190 -6.95 -0.85 -7.45
CA PRO A 190 -5.67 -0.46 -6.85
C PRO A 190 -4.95 0.46 -7.81
N ILE A 191 -4.69 1.66 -7.32
CA ILE A 191 -4.02 2.70 -8.07
C ILE A 191 -2.52 2.39 -8.05
#